data_AF-A0A2E6Q8B9-F1
#
_entry.id   AF-A0A2E6Q8B9-F1
#
_cell.length_a   1.000
_cell.length_b   1.000
_cell.length_c   1.000
_cell.angle_alpha   90.00
_cell.angle_beta   90.00
_cell.angle_gamma   90.00
#
_symmetry.space_group_name_H-M   'P 1'
#
loop_
_entity.id
_entity.type
_entity.pdbx_description
1 polymer ?
#
loop_
_entity_poly.entity_id
_entity_poly.type
_entity_poly.pdbx_seq_one_letter_code
_entity_poly.pdbx_strand_id
1 'polypeptide(L)'
;MFNFRSFAIAAVGAVALTAASAQAGEPQVLKLTQIGCQFVESENGVNHGYQPKSAADCKKINKETGKDRLTKAKEIVVKPGKYVIRVTNKNVPYALGFWIRSEGYDWKNPLHKVSKLSVSGGGLTLGKSRDYEVELKPGRYTYSCPLNPTPDYTLVVKG
;
A
#
# COMPACT_ATOMS: atom_id res chain seq x y z
N MET A 1 -80.93 -12.60 28.13
CA MET A 1 -79.82 -12.23 29.03
C MET A 1 -78.63 -13.09 28.66
N PHE A 2 -77.58 -12.55 28.04
CA PHE A 2 -76.19 -12.97 28.21
C PHE A 2 -75.30 -11.93 27.51
N ASN A 3 -74.52 -11.22 28.34
CA ASN A 3 -73.58 -10.17 27.97
C ASN A 3 -72.35 -10.76 27.29
N PHE A 4 -71.89 -10.15 26.19
CA PHE A 4 -70.52 -10.33 25.72
C PHE A 4 -69.76 -9.01 25.82
N ARG A 5 -68.68 -9.04 26.61
CA ARG A 5 -67.77 -7.93 26.90
C ARG A 5 -66.79 -7.76 25.75
N SER A 6 -66.70 -6.55 25.21
CA SER A 6 -65.68 -6.15 24.25
C SER A 6 -64.29 -6.15 24.90
N PHE A 7 -63.36 -6.94 24.36
CA PHE A 7 -61.93 -6.83 24.66
C PHE A 7 -61.28 -5.92 23.61
N ALA A 8 -60.79 -4.76 24.05
CA ALA A 8 -59.95 -3.88 23.24
C ALA A 8 -58.52 -4.44 23.21
N ILE A 9 -58.04 -4.80 22.02
CA ILE A 9 -56.66 -5.22 21.78
C ILE A 9 -55.83 -3.95 21.54
N ALA A 10 -54.97 -3.61 22.50
CA ALA A 10 -53.97 -2.56 22.32
C ALA A 10 -52.80 -3.13 21.50
N ALA A 11 -52.67 -2.69 20.25
CA ALA A 11 -51.53 -3.02 19.40
C ALA A 11 -50.32 -2.16 19.82
N VAL A 12 -49.37 -2.76 20.55
CA VAL A 12 -48.06 -2.15 20.83
C VAL A 12 -47.17 -2.38 19.60
N GLY A 13 -46.93 -1.32 18.84
CA GLY A 13 -46.03 -1.34 17.69
C GLY A 13 -44.58 -1.55 18.14
N ALA A 14 -43.98 -2.66 17.73
CA ALA A 14 -42.56 -2.92 17.91
C ALA A 14 -41.75 -2.07 16.91
N VAL A 15 -41.08 -1.03 17.41
CA VAL A 15 -40.10 -0.27 16.63
C VAL A 15 -38.82 -1.10 16.55
N ALA A 16 -38.59 -1.75 15.42
CA ALA A 16 -37.33 -2.43 15.14
C ALA A 16 -36.24 -1.39 14.84
N LEU A 17 -35.34 -1.16 15.80
CA LEU A 17 -34.10 -0.43 15.55
C LEU A 17 -33.19 -1.28 14.65
N THR A 18 -33.10 -0.93 13.37
CA THR A 18 -32.08 -1.47 12.47
C THR A 18 -30.74 -0.80 12.78
N ALA A 19 -29.89 -1.48 13.55
CA ALA A 19 -28.50 -1.09 13.72
C ALA A 19 -27.77 -1.25 12.37
N ALA A 20 -27.45 -0.13 11.71
CA ALA A 20 -26.60 -0.12 10.54
C ALA A 20 -25.20 -0.59 10.94
N SER A 21 -24.87 -1.84 10.62
CA SER A 21 -23.54 -2.40 10.80
C SER A 21 -22.63 -1.75 9.76
N ALA A 22 -21.62 -1.00 10.19
CA ALA A 22 -20.56 -0.55 9.31
C ALA A 22 -19.77 -1.79 8.85
N GLN A 23 -20.04 -2.25 7.63
CA GLN A 23 -19.31 -3.34 7.00
C GLN A 23 -17.86 -2.88 6.81
N ALA A 24 -16.96 -3.28 7.70
CA ALA A 24 -15.52 -3.12 7.49
C ALA A 24 -15.13 -4.03 6.32
N GLY A 25 -14.97 -3.45 5.12
CA GLY A 25 -14.53 -4.19 3.94
C GLY A 25 -13.18 -4.86 4.19
N GLU A 26 -12.97 -6.03 3.58
CA GLU A 26 -11.67 -6.72 3.62
C GLU A 26 -10.53 -5.77 3.20
N PRO A 27 -9.35 -5.85 3.86
CA PRO A 27 -8.24 -4.96 3.55
C PRO A 27 -7.78 -5.15 2.10
N GLN A 28 -7.68 -4.04 1.37
CA GLN A 28 -7.26 -4.06 -0.03
C GLN A 28 -5.78 -4.42 -0.13
N VAL A 29 -5.43 -5.54 -0.75
CA VAL A 29 -4.04 -6.01 -0.83
C VAL A 29 -3.39 -5.55 -2.13
N LEU A 30 -2.40 -4.65 -2.04
CA LEU A 30 -1.54 -4.26 -3.15
C LEU A 30 -0.27 -5.11 -3.13
N LYS A 31 -0.06 -5.96 -4.14
CA LYS A 31 1.11 -6.84 -4.23
C LYS A 31 2.22 -6.17 -5.03
N LEU A 32 3.45 -6.19 -4.50
CA LEU A 32 4.65 -5.67 -5.15
C LEU A 32 5.78 -6.71 -5.07
N THR A 33 6.49 -6.91 -6.17
CA THR A 33 7.58 -7.87 -6.28
C THR A 33 8.90 -7.16 -6.51
N GLN A 34 9.82 -7.31 -5.56
CA GLN A 34 11.21 -6.88 -5.71
C GLN A 34 12.05 -7.98 -6.33
N ILE A 35 12.75 -7.58 -7.38
CA ILE A 35 13.92 -8.25 -7.93
C ILE A 35 15.08 -7.25 -7.95
N GLY A 36 16.24 -7.61 -8.48
CA GLY A 36 17.42 -6.75 -8.47
C GLY A 36 17.11 -5.31 -8.94
N CYS A 37 17.26 -4.34 -8.03
CA CYS A 37 17.19 -2.91 -8.30
C CYS A 37 15.85 -2.38 -8.87
N GLN A 38 14.75 -3.15 -8.76
CA GLN A 38 13.45 -2.76 -9.31
C GLN A 38 12.23 -3.38 -8.59
N PHE A 39 11.06 -2.80 -8.85
CA PHE A 39 9.75 -3.40 -8.57
C PHE A 39 9.09 -3.77 -9.91
N VAL A 40 8.73 -5.04 -10.09
CA VAL A 40 8.28 -5.58 -11.38
C VAL A 40 6.99 -4.93 -11.87
N GLU A 41 6.03 -4.72 -10.98
CA GLU A 41 4.71 -4.16 -11.28
C GLU A 41 4.79 -2.68 -11.71
N SER A 42 5.81 -1.98 -11.21
CA SER A 42 6.05 -0.56 -11.54
C SER A 42 6.65 -0.40 -12.93
N GLU A 43 7.27 -1.44 -13.46
CA GLU A 43 7.94 -1.44 -14.75
C GLU A 43 7.22 -2.32 -15.77
N ASN A 44 5.88 -2.36 -15.70
CA ASN A 44 5.02 -3.07 -16.64
C ASN A 44 5.34 -4.58 -16.77
N GLY A 45 5.83 -5.20 -15.69
CA GLY A 45 6.18 -6.62 -15.70
C GLY A 45 7.59 -6.94 -16.23
N VAL A 46 8.35 -5.93 -16.67
CA VAL A 46 9.68 -6.12 -17.24
C VAL A 46 10.67 -6.52 -16.16
N ASN A 47 11.45 -7.56 -16.41
CA ASN A 47 12.62 -7.93 -15.62
C ASN A 47 13.89 -7.58 -16.40
N HIS A 48 14.69 -6.65 -15.90
CA HIS A 48 15.92 -6.20 -16.57
C HIS A 48 17.12 -7.15 -16.36
N GLY A 49 16.94 -8.20 -15.57
CA GLY A 49 17.98 -9.21 -15.34
C GLY A 49 19.11 -8.78 -14.40
N TYR A 50 18.95 -7.68 -13.65
CA TYR A 50 19.96 -7.25 -12.69
C TYR A 50 20.15 -8.26 -11.57
N GLN A 51 21.42 -8.57 -11.29
CA GLN A 51 21.84 -9.50 -10.23
C GLN A 51 22.77 -8.78 -9.24
N PRO A 52 22.26 -7.80 -8.47
CA PRO A 52 23.07 -7.09 -7.51
C PRO A 52 23.51 -8.03 -6.39
N LYS A 53 24.74 -7.83 -5.91
CA LYS A 53 25.27 -8.49 -4.70
C LYS A 53 25.15 -7.57 -3.49
N SER A 54 24.91 -6.27 -3.72
CA SER A 54 24.77 -5.26 -2.68
C SER A 54 23.85 -4.11 -3.10
N ALA A 55 23.42 -3.32 -2.12
CA ALA A 55 22.72 -2.06 -2.38
C ALA A 55 23.54 -1.08 -3.25
N ALA A 56 24.89 -1.11 -3.14
CA ALA A 56 25.77 -0.24 -3.91
C ALA A 56 25.71 -0.54 -5.42
N ASP A 57 25.59 -1.82 -5.79
CA ASP A 57 25.43 -2.22 -7.19
C ASP A 57 24.17 -1.59 -7.79
N CYS A 58 23.06 -1.63 -7.05
CA CYS A 58 21.82 -1.01 -7.50
C CYS A 58 21.91 0.52 -7.58
N LYS A 59 22.65 1.18 -6.69
CA LYS A 59 22.91 2.63 -6.82
C LYS A 59 23.64 2.93 -8.11
N LYS A 60 24.66 2.13 -8.46
CA LYS A 60 25.42 2.31 -9.71
C LYS A 60 24.51 2.08 -10.93
N ILE A 61 23.81 0.96 -10.97
CA ILE A 61 22.88 0.60 -12.05
C ILE A 61 21.81 1.68 -12.25
N ASN A 62 21.18 2.13 -11.16
CA ASN A 62 20.09 3.10 -11.25
C ASN A 62 20.56 4.55 -11.43
N LYS A 63 21.83 4.86 -11.16
CA LYS A 63 22.43 6.13 -11.60
C LYS A 63 22.44 6.23 -13.13
N GLU A 64 22.70 5.13 -13.82
CA GLU A 64 22.78 5.08 -15.28
C GLU A 64 21.42 4.85 -15.95
N THR A 65 20.58 3.98 -15.36
CA THR A 65 19.34 3.50 -16.03
C THR A 65 18.06 4.02 -15.39
N GLY A 66 18.13 4.54 -14.17
CA GLY A 66 16.94 4.78 -13.34
C GLY A 66 16.03 5.86 -13.87
N LYS A 67 16.60 6.94 -14.43
CA LYS A 67 15.82 8.05 -15.00
C LYS A 67 14.98 7.59 -16.19
N ASP A 68 15.59 6.91 -17.15
CA ASP A 68 14.91 6.41 -18.34
C ASP A 68 13.84 5.39 -18.00
N ARG A 69 14.13 4.49 -17.05
CA ARG A 69 13.14 3.52 -16.56
C ARG A 69 11.97 4.19 -15.87
N LEU A 70 12.20 5.24 -15.08
CA LEU A 70 11.14 5.98 -14.41
C LEU A 70 10.21 6.70 -15.39
N THR A 71 10.73 7.23 -16.51
CA THR A 71 9.86 7.86 -17.55
C THR A 71 8.89 6.86 -18.22
N LYS A 72 9.22 5.57 -18.20
CA LYS A 72 8.43 4.49 -18.79
C LYS A 72 7.63 3.71 -17.73
N ALA A 73 7.85 4.03 -16.45
CA ALA A 73 7.23 3.32 -15.35
C ALA A 73 5.73 3.61 -15.29
N LYS A 74 4.98 2.59 -14.88
CA LYS A 74 3.55 2.69 -14.64
C LYS A 74 3.30 3.36 -13.30
N GLU A 75 2.45 4.39 -13.29
CA GLU A 75 1.86 4.89 -12.04
C GLU A 75 0.82 3.88 -11.53
N ILE A 76 0.96 3.46 -10.28
CA ILE A 76 -0.08 2.65 -9.62
C ILE A 76 -1.21 3.60 -9.20
N VAL A 77 -2.41 3.38 -9.71
CA VAL A 77 -3.59 4.21 -9.38
C VAL A 77 -4.58 3.41 -8.55
N VAL A 78 -4.95 3.93 -7.39
CA VAL A 78 -5.87 3.27 -6.45
C VAL A 78 -6.91 4.25 -5.90
N LYS A 79 -7.98 3.74 -5.26
CA LYS A 79 -8.97 4.56 -4.55
C LYS A 79 -8.51 4.86 -3.12
N PRO A 80 -9.02 5.90 -2.45
CA PRO A 80 -8.74 6.13 -1.03
C PRO A 80 -9.18 4.94 -0.17
N GLY A 81 -8.43 4.63 0.87
CA GLY A 81 -8.76 3.51 1.76
C GLY A 81 -7.58 2.92 2.52
N LYS A 82 -7.85 1.86 3.28
CA LYS A 82 -6.85 1.08 3.99
C LYS A 82 -6.32 -0.03 3.08
N TYR A 83 -5.00 -0.12 2.99
CA TYR A 83 -4.32 -1.11 2.17
C TYR A 83 -3.31 -1.90 2.99
N VAL A 84 -3.16 -3.17 2.62
CA VAL A 84 -1.99 -3.98 2.94
C VAL A 84 -1.11 -4.02 1.70
N ILE A 85 0.04 -3.35 1.74
CA ILE A 85 1.04 -3.48 0.68
C ILE A 85 1.88 -4.71 0.99
N ARG A 86 1.67 -5.80 0.25
CA ARG A 86 2.42 -7.04 0.39
C ARG A 86 3.60 -7.03 -0.57
N VAL A 87 4.81 -6.97 -0.01
CA VAL A 87 6.05 -6.87 -0.77
C VAL A 87 6.84 -8.16 -0.70
N THR A 88 7.24 -8.72 -1.84
CA THR A 88 8.01 -9.97 -1.94
C THR A 88 9.43 -9.70 -2.40
N ASN A 89 10.45 -10.25 -1.72
CA ASN A 89 11.79 -10.36 -2.30
C ASN A 89 11.87 -11.68 -3.05
N LYS A 90 11.82 -11.63 -4.39
CA LYS A 90 11.74 -12.84 -5.20
C LYS A 90 13.10 -13.55 -5.32
N ASN A 91 14.19 -12.81 -5.56
CA ASN A 91 15.48 -13.41 -5.92
C ASN A 91 16.73 -12.61 -5.52
N VAL A 92 16.62 -11.58 -4.70
CA VAL A 92 17.79 -10.79 -4.29
C VAL A 92 18.45 -11.45 -3.07
N PRO A 93 19.77 -11.75 -3.10
CA PRO A 93 20.42 -12.62 -2.12
C PRO A 93 20.79 -11.93 -0.80
N TYR A 94 20.14 -10.80 -0.47
CA TYR A 94 20.31 -10.07 0.78
C TYR A 94 18.96 -9.54 1.28
N ALA A 95 18.92 -9.09 2.55
CA ALA A 95 17.70 -8.58 3.15
C ALA A 95 17.29 -7.22 2.55
N LEU A 96 16.02 -7.11 2.17
CA LEU A 96 15.45 -5.90 1.58
C LEU A 96 14.54 -5.18 2.57
N GLY A 97 14.02 -4.04 2.13
CA GLY A 97 12.96 -3.33 2.82
C GLY A 97 11.93 -2.78 1.85
N PHE A 98 11.10 -1.87 2.33
CA PHE A 98 10.14 -1.11 1.56
C PHE A 98 9.94 0.21 2.26
N TRP A 99 9.71 1.27 1.48
CA TRP A 99 9.38 2.58 2.00
C TRP A 99 8.39 3.26 1.07
N ILE A 100 7.21 3.58 1.58
CA ILE A 100 6.22 4.43 0.92
C ILE A 100 6.07 5.72 1.73
N ARG A 101 5.93 6.84 1.02
CA ARG A 101 5.83 8.17 1.62
C ARG A 101 5.01 9.10 0.74
N SER A 102 4.44 10.16 1.33
CA SER A 102 3.86 11.25 0.54
C SER A 102 4.92 11.86 -0.38
N GLU A 103 4.52 12.30 -1.57
CA GLU A 103 5.41 13.00 -2.50
C GLU A 103 6.05 14.22 -1.82
N GLY A 104 7.35 14.42 -2.05
CA GLY A 104 8.13 15.49 -1.40
C GLY A 104 8.27 15.34 0.12
N TYR A 105 8.08 14.14 0.68
CA TYR A 105 8.43 13.87 2.09
C TYR A 105 9.93 14.09 2.31
N ASP A 106 10.26 14.78 3.40
CA ASP A 106 11.63 15.05 3.83
C ASP A 106 11.75 14.66 5.29
N TRP A 107 12.59 13.66 5.58
CA TRP A 107 12.83 13.15 6.93
C TRP A 107 13.56 14.14 7.82
N LYS A 108 14.18 15.18 7.27
CA LYS A 108 14.83 16.25 8.04
C LYS A 108 13.83 17.31 8.50
N ASN A 109 12.65 17.37 7.89
CA ASN A 109 11.62 18.34 8.25
C ASN A 109 10.70 17.78 9.35
N PRO A 110 10.70 18.34 10.58
CA PRO A 110 9.85 17.87 11.68
C PRO A 110 8.35 17.94 11.35
N LEU A 111 7.93 18.96 10.60
CA LEU A 111 6.52 19.12 10.19
C LEU A 111 6.08 17.95 9.29
N HIS A 112 6.95 17.49 8.39
CA HIS A 112 6.63 16.34 7.54
C HIS A 112 6.44 15.05 8.34
N LYS A 113 7.23 14.82 9.39
CA LYS A 113 7.11 13.60 10.23
C LYS A 113 5.75 13.45 10.90
N VAL A 114 5.07 14.57 11.18
CA VAL A 114 3.78 14.58 11.88
C VAL A 114 2.58 14.75 10.94
N SER A 115 2.79 15.32 9.75
CA SER A 115 1.69 15.67 8.83
C SER A 115 1.62 14.82 7.55
N LYS A 116 2.72 14.17 7.15
CA LYS A 116 2.80 13.39 5.91
C LYS A 116 2.94 11.91 6.20
N LEU A 117 2.40 11.09 5.30
CA LEU A 117 2.54 9.64 5.39
C LEU A 117 3.99 9.24 5.12
N SER A 118 4.52 8.35 5.96
CA SER A 118 5.79 7.66 5.75
C SER A 118 5.75 6.32 6.48
N VAL A 119 5.72 5.22 5.73
CA VAL A 119 5.72 3.85 6.26
C VAL A 119 6.88 3.10 5.65
N SER A 120 7.77 2.59 6.50
CA SER A 120 8.96 1.87 6.09
C SER A 120 9.23 0.65 6.97
N GLY A 121 9.89 -0.36 6.42
CA GLY A 121 10.41 -1.47 7.21
C GLY A 121 11.34 -2.37 6.41
N GLY A 122 12.25 -3.03 7.11
CA GLY A 122 13.25 -3.94 6.55
C GLY A 122 12.96 -5.41 6.84
N GLY A 123 14.00 -6.24 6.70
CA GLY A 123 13.96 -7.66 7.05
C GLY A 123 13.23 -8.55 6.05
N LEU A 124 13.03 -8.06 4.81
CA LEU A 124 12.43 -8.83 3.73
C LEU A 124 13.49 -9.74 3.10
N THR A 125 13.62 -10.96 3.63
CA THR A 125 14.61 -11.96 3.20
C THR A 125 14.23 -12.67 1.90
N LEU A 126 15.19 -13.35 1.29
CA LEU A 126 15.04 -14.07 0.02
C LEU A 126 13.83 -15.01 0.03
N GLY A 127 12.98 -14.90 -1.00
CA GLY A 127 11.80 -15.73 -1.20
C GLY A 127 10.64 -15.44 -0.24
N LYS A 128 10.76 -14.42 0.63
CA LYS A 128 9.73 -14.07 1.61
C LYS A 128 8.93 -12.85 1.19
N SER A 129 7.77 -12.70 1.82
CA SER A 129 6.92 -11.52 1.73
C SER A 129 6.77 -10.85 3.08
N ARG A 130 6.56 -9.52 3.08
CA ARG A 130 6.16 -8.74 4.25
C ARG A 130 5.01 -7.82 3.90
N ASP A 131 4.17 -7.56 4.89
CA ASP A 131 2.99 -6.73 4.77
C ASP A 131 3.25 -5.37 5.43
N TYR A 132 2.82 -4.31 4.75
CA TYR A 132 2.93 -2.92 5.19
C TYR A 132 1.56 -2.29 5.14
N GLU A 133 0.97 -2.07 6.31
CA GLU A 133 -0.34 -1.44 6.44
C GLU A 133 -0.24 0.07 6.23
N VAL A 134 -1.11 0.61 5.40
CA VAL A 134 -1.19 2.05 5.11
C VAL A 134 -2.64 2.49 4.98
N GLU A 135 -2.92 3.72 5.40
CA GLU A 135 -4.15 4.42 5.05
C GLU A 135 -3.84 5.49 4.00
N LEU A 136 -4.37 5.28 2.79
CA LEU A 136 -4.10 6.12 1.63
C LEU A 136 -5.24 7.13 1.45
N LYS A 137 -4.88 8.41 1.56
CA LYS A 137 -5.76 9.56 1.30
C LYS A 137 -5.54 10.04 -0.15
N PRO A 138 -6.49 10.75 -0.77
CA PRO A 138 -6.27 11.34 -2.10
C PRO A 138 -4.95 12.12 -2.16
N GLY A 139 -4.14 11.85 -3.19
CA GLY A 139 -2.80 12.44 -3.31
C GLY A 139 -1.80 11.57 -4.04
N ARG A 140 -0.56 12.07 -4.12
CA ARG A 140 0.58 11.39 -4.74
C ARG A 140 1.56 10.89 -3.69
N TYR A 141 2.07 9.69 -3.93
CA TYR A 141 2.98 8.97 -3.05
C TYR A 141 4.15 8.43 -3.86
N THR A 142 5.29 8.36 -3.20
CA THR A 142 6.51 7.74 -3.73
C THR A 142 6.79 6.47 -2.94
N TYR A 143 7.18 5.40 -3.63
CA TYR A 143 7.68 4.21 -2.98
C TYR A 143 8.98 3.69 -3.62
N SER A 144 9.83 3.10 -2.78
CA SER A 144 11.11 2.53 -3.18
C SER A 144 11.64 1.54 -2.15
N CYS A 145 12.78 0.93 -2.43
CA CYS A 145 13.52 0.11 -1.46
C CYS A 145 14.92 0.68 -1.21
N PRO A 146 15.20 1.28 -0.04
CA PRO A 146 16.54 1.79 0.28
C PRO A 146 17.64 0.70 0.35
N LEU A 147 17.25 -0.54 0.66
CA LEU A 147 18.16 -1.69 0.79
C LEU A 147 18.39 -2.42 -0.54
N ASN A 148 17.48 -2.28 -1.50
CA ASN A 148 17.62 -2.66 -2.90
C ASN A 148 17.38 -1.42 -3.77
N PRO A 149 18.25 -0.39 -3.71
CA PRO A 149 17.99 0.93 -4.26
C PRO A 149 17.28 0.86 -5.60
N THR A 150 16.00 1.24 -5.62
CA THR A 150 15.18 1.30 -6.83
C THR A 150 15.02 2.75 -7.28
N PRO A 151 14.52 3.02 -8.50
CA PRO A 151 13.83 4.27 -8.76
C PRO A 151 12.73 4.54 -7.72
N ASP A 152 12.42 5.81 -7.55
CA ASP A 152 11.32 6.30 -6.72
C ASP A 152 10.03 6.25 -7.55
N TYR A 153 9.33 5.12 -7.50
CA TYR A 153 8.10 4.90 -8.28
C TYR A 153 6.90 5.61 -7.66
N THR A 154 5.87 5.82 -8.47
CA THR A 154 4.70 6.63 -8.09
C THR A 154 3.45 5.78 -7.85
N LEU A 155 2.78 6.07 -6.75
CA LEU A 155 1.41 5.65 -6.47
C LEU A 155 0.52 6.90 -6.37
N VAL A 156 -0.62 6.90 -7.07
CA VAL A 156 -1.61 7.97 -7.07
C VAL A 156 -2.92 7.45 -6.50
N VAL A 157 -3.47 8.18 -5.54
CA VAL A 157 -4.77 7.89 -4.95
C VAL A 157 -5.79 8.86 -5.53
N LYS A 158 -6.74 8.35 -6.31
CA LYS A 158 -7.81 9.14 -6.94
C LYS A 158 -9.15 8.82 -6.29
N GLY A 159 -9.82 9.86 -5.80
CA GLY A 159 -11.19 9.81 -5.29
C GLY A 159 -12.20 10.13 -6.37
#